data_AF-A0A800JH71-F1
#
_entry.id   AF-A0A800JH71-F1
#
_cell.length_a   1.000
_cell.length_b   1.000
_cell.length_c   1.000
_cell.angle_alpha   90.00
_cell.angle_beta   90.00
_cell.angle_gamma   90.00
#
_symmetry.space_group_name_H-M   'P 1'
#
loop_
_entity.id
_entity.type
_entity.pdbx_description
1 polymer ?
#
loop_
_entity_poly.entity_id
_entity_poly.type
_entity_poly.pdbx_seq_one_letter_code
_entity_poly.pdbx_strand_id
1 'polypeptide(L)' 'MKYLLIIFLGISQISWSLTHEEFKTLHQSLQPDPDETWRSIPWKVSVIDGQNDANQQNKLIFIWAMDGHPMTCT' A
#
# COMPACT_ATOMS: atom_id res chain seq x y z
N MET A 1 43.41 20.07 -8.53
CA MET A 1 43.04 19.56 -7.19
C MET A 1 41.88 20.30 -6.52
N LYS A 2 41.60 21.59 -6.82
CA LYS A 2 40.47 22.34 -6.20
C LYS A 2 39.12 22.11 -6.89
N TYR A 3 39.12 21.95 -8.21
CA TYR A 3 37.90 21.73 -9.01
C TYR A 3 37.29 20.33 -8.88
N LEU A 4 38.10 19.34 -8.46
CA LEU A 4 37.63 17.97 -8.27
C LEU A 4 36.68 17.86 -7.05
N LEU A 5 36.82 18.75 -6.06
CA LEU A 5 36.01 18.74 -4.84
C LEU A 5 34.62 19.38 -5.04
N ILE A 6 34.43 20.17 -6.11
CA ILE A 6 33.15 20.84 -6.40
C ILE A 6 32.16 19.89 -7.10
N ILE A 7 32.68 18.92 -7.86
CA ILE A 7 31.84 17.95 -8.59
C ILE A 7 31.14 16.98 -7.62
N PHE A 8 31.75 16.68 -6.48
CA PHE A 8 31.22 15.71 -5.51
C PHE A 8 30.06 16.26 -4.66
N LEU A 9 29.95 17.59 -4.49
CA LEU A 9 28.84 18.20 -3.73
C LEU A 9 27.55 18.38 -4.54
N GLY A 10 27.61 18.37 -5.88
CA GLY A 10 26.46 18.65 -6.76
C GLY A 10 25.55 17.45 -7.05
N ILE A 11 26.04 16.23 -6.88
CA ILE A 11 25.29 15.00 -7.22
C ILE A 11 24.36 14.57 -6.06
N SER A 12 24.66 14.98 -4.82
CA SER A 12 23.94 14.57 -3.61
C SER A 12 22.56 15.24 -3.41
N GLN A 13 22.01 15.91 -4.43
CA GLN A 13 20.72 16.63 -4.34
C GLN A 13 19.67 16.15 -5.35
N ILE A 14 19.96 15.09 -6.13
CA ILE A 14 18.92 14.47 -6.98
C ILE A 14 18.08 13.56 -6.09
N SER A 15 17.06 14.13 -5.44
CA SER A 15 15.98 13.34 -4.86
C SER A 15 15.17 12.73 -5.99
N TRP A 16 15.31 11.43 -6.22
CA TRP A 16 14.43 10.73 -7.16
C TRP A 16 13.02 10.73 -6.56
N SER A 17 12.10 11.42 -7.23
CA SER A 17 10.70 11.50 -6.86
C SER A 17 9.85 11.06 -8.04
N LEU A 18 8.79 10.29 -7.75
CA LEU A 18 7.79 9.95 -8.74
C LEU A 18 6.99 11.21 -9.09
N THR A 19 6.87 11.49 -10.37
CA THR A 19 5.84 12.41 -10.84
C THR A 19 4.45 11.81 -10.58
N HIS A 20 3.42 12.66 -10.58
CA HIS A 20 2.05 12.21 -10.40
C HIS A 20 1.61 11.18 -11.45
N GLU A 21 2.03 11.35 -12.70
CA GLU A 21 1.68 10.44 -13.80
C GLU A 21 2.39 9.08 -13.69
N GLU A 22 3.66 9.08 -13.29
CA GLU A 22 4.39 7.84 -13.00
C GLU A 22 3.77 7.09 -11.83
N PHE A 23 3.41 7.81 -10.76
CA PHE A 23 2.68 7.23 -9.63
C PHE A 23 1.36 6.61 -10.09
N LYS A 24 0.55 7.34 -10.87
CA LYS A 24 -0.76 6.86 -11.32
C LYS A 24 -0.63 5.61 -12.18
N THR A 25 0.33 5.60 -13.10
CA THR A 25 0.62 4.45 -13.97
C THR A 25 1.04 3.23 -13.15
N LEU A 26 2.00 3.40 -12.24
CA LEU A 26 2.49 2.34 -11.37
C LEU A 26 1.37 1.81 -10.46
N HIS A 27 0.66 2.71 -9.78
CA HIS A 27 -0.43 2.36 -8.86
C HIS A 27 -1.50 1.55 -9.58
N GLN A 28 -1.91 1.96 -10.79
CA GLN A 28 -2.87 1.21 -11.61
C GLN A 28 -2.36 -0.18 -11.98
N SER A 29 -1.08 -0.32 -12.32
CA SER A 29 -0.49 -1.62 -12.67
C SER A 29 -0.40 -2.60 -11.49
N LEU A 30 -0.37 -2.08 -10.26
CA LEU A 30 -0.32 -2.88 -9.02
C LEU A 30 -1.70 -3.20 -8.47
N GLN A 31 -2.77 -2.61 -9.02
CA GLN A 31 -4.12 -2.97 -8.60
C GLN A 31 -4.46 -4.38 -9.10
N PRO A 32 -5.13 -5.20 -8.28
CA PRO A 32 -5.70 -6.46 -8.73
C PRO A 32 -6.79 -6.21 -9.78
N ASP A 33 -7.15 -7.26 -10.53
CA ASP A 33 -8.24 -7.19 -11.51
C ASP A 33 -9.55 -6.68 -10.85
N PRO A 34 -10.28 -5.74 -11.48
CA PRO A 34 -11.58 -5.27 -10.97
C PRO A 34 -12.63 -6.35 -10.75
N ASP A 35 -12.58 -7.43 -11.51
CA ASP A 35 -13.61 -8.49 -11.47
C ASP A 35 -13.32 -9.57 -10.42
N GLU A 36 -12.24 -9.40 -9.65
CA GLU A 36 -11.93 -10.24 -8.48
C GLU A 36 -13.07 -10.19 -7.46
N THR A 37 -13.68 -11.34 -7.18
CA THR A 37 -14.90 -11.45 -6.34
C THR A 37 -14.72 -10.88 -4.94
N TRP A 38 -13.53 -10.96 -4.36
CA TRP A 38 -13.28 -10.44 -3.03
C TRP A 38 -13.40 -8.90 -2.96
N ARG A 39 -13.27 -8.19 -4.09
CA ARG A 39 -13.42 -6.72 -4.14
C ARG A 39 -14.86 -6.27 -4.00
N SER A 40 -15.85 -7.12 -4.31
CA SER A 40 -17.26 -6.77 -4.16
C SER A 40 -17.76 -6.89 -2.72
N ILE A 41 -16.96 -7.47 -1.82
CA ILE A 41 -17.32 -7.61 -0.41
C ILE A 41 -17.14 -6.24 0.28
N PRO A 42 -18.14 -5.74 1.02
CA PRO A 42 -18.05 -4.46 1.71
C PRO A 42 -17.22 -4.58 2.99
N TRP A 43 -15.90 -4.73 2.82
CA TRP A 43 -14.95 -4.92 3.91
C TRP A 43 -15.02 -3.79 4.94
N LYS A 44 -14.97 -4.17 6.22
CA LYS A 44 -14.77 -3.23 7.33
C LYS A 44 -13.27 -3.12 7.60
N VAL A 45 -12.75 -1.90 7.55
CA VAL A 45 -11.33 -1.62 7.85
C VAL A 45 -11.06 -1.57 9.36
N SER A 46 -12.10 -1.36 10.17
CA SER A 46 -12.05 -1.38 11.64
C SER A 46 -12.50 -2.73 12.17
N VAL A 47 -11.62 -3.40 12.90
CA VAL A 47 -11.94 -4.68 13.55
C VAL A 47 -13.05 -4.50 14.59
N ILE A 48 -13.05 -3.38 15.33
CA ILE A 48 -14.06 -3.09 16.35
C ILE A 48 -15.44 -2.88 15.72
N ASP A 49 -15.51 -2.14 14.61
CA ASP A 49 -16.79 -1.93 13.92
C ASP A 49 -17.32 -3.24 13.33
N GLY A 50 -16.45 -4.07 12.77
CA GLY A 50 -16.81 -5.41 12.29
C GLY A 50 -17.34 -6.31 13.41
N GLN A 51 -16.75 -6.25 14.60
CA GLN A 51 -17.23 -6.98 15.79
C GLN A 51 -18.61 -6.50 16.25
N ASN A 52 -18.79 -5.18 16.32
CA ASN A 52 -20.08 -4.60 16.72
C ASN A 52 -21.20 -5.00 15.76
N ASP A 53 -20.97 -4.89 14.45
CA ASP A 53 -21.94 -5.26 13.41
C ASP A 53 -22.31 -6.75 13.50
N ALA A 54 -21.33 -7.63 13.68
CA ALA A 54 -21.56 -9.06 13.76
C ALA A 54 -22.34 -9.47 15.02
N ASN A 55 -22.02 -8.85 16.16
CA ASN A 55 -22.77 -9.05 17.41
C ASN A 55 -24.23 -8.58 17.27
N GLN A 56 -24.44 -7.39 16.70
CA GLN A 56 -25.78 -6.85 16.46
C GLN A 56 -26.62 -7.72 15.52
N GLN A 57 -25.99 -8.30 14.51
CA GLN A 57 -26.66 -9.13 13.50
C GLN A 57 -26.70 -10.62 13.87
N ASN A 58 -26.09 -11.02 15.00
CA ASN A 58 -25.90 -12.41 15.40
C ASN A 58 -25.27 -13.28 14.29
N LYS A 59 -24.19 -12.76 13.68
CA LYS A 59 -23.46 -13.42 12.59
C LYS A 59 -22.02 -13.70 13.01
N LEU A 60 -21.39 -14.66 12.35
CA LEU A 60 -19.95 -14.92 12.47
C LEU A 60 -19.16 -13.82 11.74
N ILE A 61 -17.94 -13.56 12.24
CA ILE A 61 -16.99 -12.64 11.62
C ILE A 61 -16.00 -13.44 10.79
N PHE A 62 -15.80 -13.04 9.54
CA PHE A 62 -14.67 -13.45 8.73
C PHE A 62 -13.63 -12.31 8.71
N ILE A 63 -12.41 -12.60 9.15
CA ILE A 63 -11.31 -11.63 9.18
C ILE A 63 -10.31 -12.00 8.09
N TRP A 64 -10.19 -11.14 7.09
CA TRP A 64 -9.10 -11.19 6.12
C TRP A 64 -8.04 -10.18 6.54
N ALA A 65 -6.98 -10.68 7.17
CA ALA A 65 -5.79 -9.91 7.46
C ALA A 65 -4.62 -10.49 6.67
N MET A 66 -3.77 -9.61 6.12
CA MET A 66 -2.45 -10.03 5.66
C MET A 66 -1.67 -10.52 6.88
N ASP A 67 -1.10 -11.72 6.82
CA ASP A 67 -0.28 -12.23 7.91
C ASP A 67 0.95 -11.33 8.03
N GLY A 68 1.07 -10.66 9.18
CA GLY A 68 1.89 -9.48 9.37
C GLY A 68 3.39 -9.77 9.48
N HIS A 69 3.98 -10.55 8.57
CA HIS A 69 5.42 -10.51 8.43
C HIS A 69 5.77 -9.18 7.75
N PRO A 70 6.44 -8.23 8.43
CA PRO A 70 6.62 -6.86 7.96
C PRO A 70 7.46 -6.74 6.67
N MET A 71 8.02 -7.85 6.19
CA MET A 71 8.79 -8.00 4.97
C MET A 71 8.28 -9.24 4.24
N THR A 72 7.32 -9.13 3.33
CA THR A 72 6.62 -10.25 2.66
C THR A 72 7.52 -11.06 1.70
N CYS A 73 8.63 -11.61 2.20
CA CYS A 73 9.54 -12.51 1.52
C CYS A 73 10.00 -13.59 2.52
N THR A 74 9.34 -14.74 2.52
CA THR A 74 9.94 -16.02 2.94
C THR A 74 9.82 -16.99 1.79
#